data_AF-A0A673ZV96-F1
#
_entry.id   AF-A0A673ZV96-F1
#
_cell.length_a   1.000
_cell.length_b   1.000
_cell.length_c   1.000
_cell.angle_alpha   90.00
_cell.angle_beta   90.00
_cell.angle_gamma   90.00
#
_symmetry.space_group_name_H-M   'P 1'
#
loop_
_entity.id
_entity.type
_entity.pdbx_description
1 polymer ?
#
loop_
_entity_poly.entity_id
_entity_poly.type
_entity_poly.pdbx_seq_one_letter_code
_entity_poly.pdbx_strand_id
1 'polypeptide(L)'
;MEPKQIKEGYLVKKGTVLNSWKVVWVVLSDDGVEFFKRKADSAPKGMIPLKGAVLTSPCQDFSKRTLVFKLSTAKKQDHFFQATHLEERESWVKDIKRAITCLQGGVKFARKSTRRSIRLPDTINLSELYILMRDQENGVKEQKLEKDRRVYNHCFTGGTVVDWLISKDKARNRPEALMLATGLLNEGFLQPAGDVSKEGVEGGAVSTVLDEPNALYYFADSGFFCEGYSSDEDVIVKEEFRGNIIKQGCLLKQGHRRKNWKVRKFILRNDPAYIHYYDPTKGDEYPLGSIHLRGSVITAVEFVPDAKRYDVDGNLFEIITSDETHYFLQAATSEERNEWIKAIHAVSKTGK
;
A
#
# COMPACT_ATOMS: atom_id res chain seq x y z
N MET A 1 -31.28 15.72 -2.94
CA MET A 1 -30.70 14.53 -2.30
C MET A 1 -29.29 14.92 -1.91
N GLU A 2 -28.90 14.70 -0.66
CA GLU A 2 -27.51 14.91 -0.25
C GLU A 2 -26.59 13.94 -0.99
N PRO A 3 -25.39 14.39 -1.41
CA PRO A 3 -24.45 13.57 -2.13
C PRO A 3 -23.98 12.40 -1.26
N LYS A 4 -23.91 11.20 -1.86
CA LYS A 4 -23.59 9.99 -1.10
C LYS A 4 -22.08 9.85 -0.95
N GLN A 5 -21.60 9.77 0.30
CA GLN A 5 -20.19 9.49 0.59
C GLN A 5 -19.76 8.12 0.04
N ILE A 6 -18.62 8.11 -0.65
CA ILE A 6 -18.03 6.93 -1.31
C ILE A 6 -16.80 6.42 -0.56
N LYS A 7 -15.89 7.35 -0.21
CA LYS A 7 -14.61 7.05 0.41
C LYS A 7 -14.13 8.23 1.24
N GLU A 8 -13.43 7.95 2.33
CA GLU A 8 -12.72 8.95 3.11
C GLU A 8 -11.33 8.44 3.50
N GLY A 9 -10.42 9.36 3.82
CA GLY A 9 -9.06 9.00 4.23
C GLY A 9 -8.09 10.18 4.23
N TYR A 10 -6.90 9.98 4.79
CA TYR A 10 -5.85 10.99 4.74
C TYR A 10 -5.15 10.99 3.38
N LEU A 11 -4.91 12.18 2.84
CA LEU A 11 -4.02 12.39 1.69
C LEU A 11 -3.17 13.63 1.92
N VAL A 12 -2.09 13.76 1.16
CA VAL A 12 -1.26 14.97 1.18
C VAL A 12 -1.63 15.85 -0.01
N LYS A 13 -2.17 17.03 0.26
CA LYS A 13 -2.64 17.95 -0.77
C LYS A 13 -1.68 19.12 -0.97
N LYS A 14 -1.42 19.48 -2.23
CA LYS A 14 -0.70 20.72 -2.56
C LYS A 14 -1.59 21.94 -2.29
N GLY A 15 -1.05 22.91 -1.55
CA GLY A 15 -1.67 24.21 -1.34
C GLY A 15 -1.59 25.09 -2.59
N THR A 16 -2.61 25.92 -2.81
CA THR A 16 -2.73 26.80 -3.97
C THR A 16 -1.88 28.07 -3.84
N VAL A 17 -1.72 28.61 -2.62
CA VAL A 17 -1.05 29.90 -2.39
C VAL A 17 0.45 29.76 -2.14
N LEU A 18 0.85 28.83 -1.26
CA LEU A 18 2.25 28.70 -0.82
C LEU A 18 2.98 27.49 -1.43
N ASN A 19 2.36 26.77 -2.38
CA ASN A 19 2.85 25.50 -2.94
C ASN A 19 3.25 24.43 -1.91
N SER A 20 2.91 24.61 -0.63
CA SER A 20 3.22 23.69 0.45
C SER A 20 2.32 22.47 0.40
N TRP A 21 2.86 21.29 0.70
CA TRP A 21 2.11 20.06 0.81
C TRP A 21 1.68 19.83 2.26
N LYS A 22 0.38 19.59 2.49
CA LYS A 22 -0.17 19.39 3.84
C LYS A 22 -1.05 18.16 3.86
N VAL A 23 -0.95 17.40 4.94
CA VAL A 23 -1.90 16.33 5.24
C VAL A 23 -3.29 16.94 5.42
N VAL A 24 -4.28 16.36 4.76
CA VAL A 24 -5.69 16.72 4.84
C VAL A 24 -6.53 15.45 4.96
N TRP A 25 -7.68 15.57 5.61
CA TRP A 25 -8.71 14.54 5.54
C TRP A 25 -9.52 14.76 4.27
N VAL A 26 -9.65 13.76 3.41
CA VAL A 26 -10.35 13.86 2.12
C VAL A 26 -11.61 13.02 2.18
N VAL A 27 -12.71 13.58 1.69
CA VAL A 27 -13.99 12.89 1.54
C VAL A 27 -14.38 12.96 0.07
N LEU A 28 -14.57 11.80 -0.54
CA LEU A 28 -15.10 11.65 -1.89
C LEU A 28 -16.58 11.30 -1.79
N SER A 29 -17.41 12.09 -2.46
CA SER A 29 -18.82 11.86 -2.69
C SER A 29 -19.10 11.70 -4.19
N ASP A 30 -20.34 11.42 -4.57
CA ASP A 30 -20.71 11.18 -5.97
C ASP A 30 -20.65 12.42 -6.87
N ASP A 31 -20.62 13.63 -6.30
CA ASP A 31 -20.57 14.90 -7.02
C ASP A 31 -19.28 15.72 -6.82
N GLY A 32 -18.46 15.37 -5.83
CA GLY A 32 -17.38 16.22 -5.36
C GLY A 32 -16.33 15.52 -4.50
N VAL A 33 -15.19 16.19 -4.35
CA VAL A 33 -14.15 15.86 -3.37
C VAL A 33 -13.98 17.03 -2.40
N GLU A 34 -14.29 16.79 -1.14
CA GLU A 34 -14.07 17.74 -0.06
C GLU A 34 -12.79 17.42 0.68
N PHE A 35 -12.15 18.44 1.25
CA PHE A 35 -10.97 18.24 2.08
C PHE A 35 -10.99 19.13 3.33
N PHE A 36 -10.59 18.56 4.45
CA PHE A 36 -10.64 19.15 5.78
C PHE A 36 -9.24 19.21 6.37
N LYS A 37 -9.03 20.10 7.35
CA LYS A 37 -7.75 20.13 8.06
C LYS A 37 -7.62 18.91 8.98
N ARG A 38 -8.71 18.50 9.64
CA ARG A 38 -8.82 17.31 10.49
C ARG A 38 -10.12 16.57 10.18
N LYS A 39 -10.16 15.27 10.49
CA LYS A 39 -11.38 14.45 10.36
C LYS A 39 -12.56 15.00 11.18
N ALA A 40 -12.28 15.49 12.38
CA ALA A 40 -13.29 16.03 13.30
C ALA A 40 -13.77 17.46 12.93
N ASP A 41 -13.24 18.09 11.88
CA ASP A 41 -13.70 19.42 11.49
C ASP A 41 -15.04 19.30 10.75
N SER A 42 -16.05 20.08 11.16
CA SER A 42 -17.38 20.08 10.53
C SER A 42 -17.44 20.87 9.21
N ALA A 43 -16.52 21.80 8.99
CA ALA A 43 -16.48 22.65 7.80
C ALA A 43 -15.29 22.29 6.90
N PRO A 44 -15.52 22.04 5.59
CA PRO A 44 -14.43 21.75 4.66
C PRO A 44 -13.58 22.99 4.40
N LYS A 45 -12.28 22.78 4.14
CA LYS A 45 -11.40 23.83 3.63
C LYS A 45 -11.66 24.17 2.17
N GLY A 46 -12.32 23.27 1.45
CA GLY A 46 -12.72 23.46 0.07
C GLY A 46 -13.36 22.20 -0.49
N MET A 47 -14.08 22.41 -1.60
CA MET A 47 -14.77 21.37 -2.35
C MET A 47 -14.33 21.47 -3.81
N ILE A 48 -14.07 20.32 -4.43
CA ILE A 48 -13.65 20.18 -5.82
C ILE A 48 -14.79 19.47 -6.56
N PRO A 49 -15.54 20.16 -7.43
CA PRO A 49 -16.65 19.53 -8.15
C PRO A 49 -16.11 18.52 -9.18
N LEU A 50 -16.73 17.33 -9.23
CA LEU A 50 -16.36 16.28 -10.18
C LEU A 50 -17.03 16.45 -11.55
N LYS A 51 -18.09 17.26 -11.63
CA LYS A 51 -18.79 17.51 -12.90
C LYS A 51 -17.84 18.16 -13.92
N GLY A 52 -17.55 17.42 -14.99
CA GLY A 52 -16.60 17.84 -16.03
C GLY A 52 -15.13 17.84 -15.58
N ALA A 53 -14.81 17.20 -14.46
CA ALA A 53 -13.43 17.05 -14.02
C ALA A 53 -12.71 15.93 -14.77
N VAL A 54 -11.38 16.04 -14.86
CA VAL A 54 -10.48 15.07 -15.49
C VAL A 54 -9.46 14.62 -14.45
N LEU A 55 -9.25 13.30 -14.33
CA LEU A 55 -8.26 12.72 -13.43
C LEU A 55 -7.05 12.21 -14.21
N THR A 56 -5.85 12.65 -13.82
CA THR A 56 -4.56 12.22 -14.38
C THR A 56 -3.77 11.44 -13.34
N SER A 57 -3.45 10.18 -13.66
CA SER A 57 -2.55 9.31 -12.90
C SER A 57 -1.84 8.34 -13.86
N PRO A 58 -0.51 8.17 -13.79
CA PRO A 58 0.42 8.89 -12.90
C PRO A 58 0.53 10.38 -13.27
N CYS A 59 0.75 11.25 -12.27
CA CYS A 59 1.00 12.68 -12.49
C CYS A 59 2.51 12.91 -12.71
N GLN A 60 2.89 13.42 -13.88
CA GLN A 60 4.29 13.66 -14.25
C GLN A 60 4.76 15.09 -13.94
N ASP A 61 3.91 15.92 -13.35
CA ASP A 61 4.18 17.34 -13.06
C ASP A 61 5.28 17.53 -11.99
N PHE A 62 5.74 16.45 -11.34
CA PHE A 62 6.78 16.47 -10.30
C PHE A 62 7.82 15.37 -10.53
N SER A 63 9.09 15.75 -10.73
CA SER A 63 10.19 14.79 -10.94
C SER A 63 10.62 14.04 -9.67
N LYS A 64 10.55 14.69 -8.51
CA LYS A 64 11.02 14.13 -7.23
C LYS A 64 9.92 13.61 -6.31
N ARG A 65 8.64 13.80 -6.67
CA ARG A 65 7.50 13.47 -5.81
C ARG A 65 6.63 12.42 -6.48
N THR A 66 6.76 11.19 -6.03
CA THR A 66 6.03 10.03 -6.54
C THR A 66 4.65 9.94 -5.89
N LEU A 67 3.82 9.02 -6.40
CA LEU A 67 2.48 8.71 -5.89
C LEU A 67 1.46 9.86 -5.95
N VAL A 68 1.75 10.88 -6.77
CA VAL A 68 0.88 12.02 -7.00
C VAL A 68 -0.15 11.69 -8.08
N PHE A 69 -1.39 12.13 -7.87
CA PHE A 69 -2.43 12.21 -8.90
C PHE A 69 -2.99 13.64 -8.98
N LYS A 70 -3.45 14.01 -10.18
CA LYS A 70 -4.00 15.34 -10.47
C LYS A 70 -5.49 15.24 -10.82
N LEU A 71 -6.29 16.12 -10.22
CA LEU A 71 -7.70 16.32 -10.54
C LEU A 71 -7.88 17.75 -11.09
N SER A 72 -8.20 17.85 -12.37
CA SER A 72 -8.43 19.12 -13.07
C SER A 72 -9.93 19.35 -13.21
N THR A 73 -10.45 20.46 -12.67
CA THR A 73 -11.89 20.78 -12.77
C THR A 73 -12.29 21.23 -14.17
N ALA A 74 -13.60 21.31 -14.44
CA ALA A 74 -14.14 21.84 -15.70
C ALA A 74 -13.65 23.29 -16.00
N LYS A 75 -13.35 24.06 -14.95
CA LYS A 75 -12.78 25.42 -15.06
C LYS A 75 -11.25 25.41 -15.23
N LYS A 76 -10.65 24.26 -15.55
CA LYS A 76 -9.20 24.05 -15.71
C LYS A 76 -8.38 24.39 -14.46
N GLN A 77 -8.98 24.26 -13.27
CA GLN A 77 -8.26 24.39 -12.01
C GLN A 77 -7.67 23.05 -11.60
N ASP A 78 -6.35 23.01 -11.40
CA ASP A 78 -5.61 21.80 -11.04
C ASP A 78 -5.49 21.61 -9.53
N HIS A 79 -5.80 20.40 -9.07
CA HIS A 79 -5.66 19.98 -7.68
C HIS A 79 -4.79 18.74 -7.61
N PHE A 80 -3.75 18.79 -6.77
CA PHE A 80 -2.79 17.71 -6.62
C PHE A 80 -2.91 17.06 -5.25
N PHE A 81 -2.95 15.74 -5.28
CA PHE A 81 -2.98 14.89 -4.09
C PHE A 81 -1.90 13.83 -4.22
N GLN A 82 -1.30 13.47 -3.09
CA GLN A 82 -0.32 12.40 -2.98
C GLN A 82 -0.82 11.40 -1.94
N ALA A 83 -0.80 10.13 -2.33
CA ALA A 83 -1.01 9.02 -1.42
C ALA A 83 0.30 8.67 -0.68
N THR A 84 0.16 7.96 0.42
CA THR A 84 1.30 7.49 1.21
C THR A 84 2.00 6.28 0.58
N HIS A 85 1.27 5.46 -0.17
CA HIS A 85 1.77 4.27 -0.86
C HIS A 85 0.96 4.02 -2.15
N LEU A 86 1.46 3.12 -2.99
CA LEU A 86 0.92 2.89 -4.34
C LEU A 86 -0.54 2.43 -4.32
N GLU A 87 -0.89 1.51 -3.44
CA GLU A 87 -2.24 0.94 -3.39
C GLU A 87 -3.28 1.96 -2.97
N GLU A 88 -2.95 2.82 -1.99
CA GLU A 88 -3.81 3.94 -1.61
C GLU A 88 -4.05 4.86 -2.81
N ARG A 89 -3.00 5.18 -3.58
CA ARG A 89 -3.13 5.98 -4.82
C ARG A 89 -4.09 5.33 -5.79
N GLU A 90 -3.84 4.07 -6.17
CA GLU A 90 -4.64 3.37 -7.17
C GLU A 90 -6.09 3.18 -6.70
N SER A 91 -6.29 2.92 -5.41
CA SER A 91 -7.60 2.84 -4.78
C SER A 91 -8.36 4.17 -4.88
N TRP A 92 -7.72 5.30 -4.56
CA TRP A 92 -8.34 6.63 -4.72
C TRP A 92 -8.61 6.97 -6.19
N VAL A 93 -7.64 6.71 -7.08
CA VAL A 93 -7.76 6.97 -8.52
C VAL A 93 -8.93 6.19 -9.13
N LYS A 94 -9.08 4.91 -8.76
CA LYS A 94 -10.17 4.04 -9.20
C LYS A 94 -11.54 4.57 -8.77
N ASP A 95 -11.71 4.91 -7.50
CA ASP A 95 -13.00 5.40 -6.98
C ASP A 95 -13.35 6.79 -7.54
N ILE A 96 -12.37 7.70 -7.67
CA ILE A 96 -12.61 9.04 -8.25
C ILE A 96 -12.94 8.95 -9.75
N LYS A 97 -12.17 8.19 -10.55
CA LYS A 97 -12.46 7.98 -11.99
C LYS A 97 -13.89 7.50 -12.18
N ARG A 98 -14.28 6.54 -11.35
CA ARG A 98 -15.61 5.97 -11.41
C ARG A 98 -16.71 6.95 -11.01
N ALA A 99 -16.51 7.73 -9.96
CA ALA A 99 -17.45 8.78 -9.57
C ALA A 99 -17.67 9.77 -10.72
N ILE A 100 -16.60 10.20 -11.39
CA ILE A 100 -16.67 11.07 -12.58
C ILE A 100 -17.48 10.41 -13.71
N THR A 101 -17.19 9.15 -14.06
CA THR A 101 -17.93 8.42 -15.12
C THR A 101 -19.41 8.23 -14.78
N CYS A 102 -19.73 7.86 -13.54
CA CYS A 102 -21.11 7.72 -13.05
C CYS A 102 -21.87 9.06 -13.18
N LEU A 103 -21.26 10.15 -12.73
CA LEU A 103 -21.85 11.49 -12.78
C LEU A 103 -22.07 11.97 -14.24
N GLN A 104 -21.13 11.70 -15.15
CA GLN A 104 -21.29 11.99 -16.58
C GLN A 104 -22.44 11.20 -17.23
N GLY A 105 -22.62 9.94 -16.83
CA GLY A 105 -23.71 9.09 -17.33
C GLY A 105 -25.05 9.31 -16.65
N GLY A 106 -25.14 10.20 -15.65
CA GLY A 106 -26.36 10.40 -14.86
C GLY A 106 -26.74 9.20 -13.98
N VAL A 107 -25.78 8.30 -13.69
CA VAL A 107 -26.00 7.08 -12.91
C VAL A 107 -25.41 7.24 -11.52
N LYS A 108 -26.07 6.68 -10.49
CA LYS A 108 -25.52 6.67 -9.12
C LYS A 108 -24.28 5.78 -9.00
N PHE A 109 -23.35 6.17 -8.14
CA PHE A 109 -22.20 5.34 -7.81
C PHE A 109 -22.62 4.07 -7.05
N ALA A 110 -22.16 2.90 -7.48
CA ALA A 110 -22.47 1.63 -6.82
C ALA A 110 -21.31 0.63 -6.93
N ARG A 111 -20.71 0.11 -5.85
CA ARG A 111 -19.60 -0.86 -5.93
C ARG A 111 -20.00 -2.17 -6.64
N LYS A 112 -19.40 -2.50 -7.80
CA LYS A 112 -19.56 -3.81 -8.45
C LYS A 112 -18.75 -4.84 -7.65
N SER A 113 -19.39 -5.91 -7.18
CA SER A 113 -18.71 -7.00 -6.47
C SER A 113 -17.92 -7.87 -7.46
N THR A 114 -16.63 -8.07 -7.19
CA THR A 114 -15.77 -9.01 -7.93
C THR A 114 -16.08 -10.48 -7.61
N ARG A 115 -16.92 -10.77 -6.61
CA ARG A 115 -17.27 -12.15 -6.21
C ARG A 115 -17.96 -12.97 -7.31
N ARG A 116 -18.51 -12.33 -8.35
CA ARG A 116 -19.17 -13.04 -9.46
C ARG A 116 -18.23 -13.43 -10.61
N SER A 117 -17.01 -12.88 -10.67
CA SER A 117 -16.07 -13.11 -11.78
C SER A 117 -14.92 -14.08 -11.47
N ILE A 118 -14.73 -14.46 -10.20
CA ILE A 118 -13.65 -15.37 -9.78
C ILE A 118 -14.30 -16.69 -9.33
N ARG A 119 -13.95 -17.81 -9.98
CA ARG A 119 -14.29 -19.16 -9.51
C ARG A 119 -13.04 -20.02 -9.57
N LEU A 120 -12.20 -19.91 -8.55
CA LEU A 120 -11.12 -20.87 -8.32
C LEU A 120 -11.70 -22.07 -7.54
N PRO A 121 -11.17 -23.30 -7.73
CA PRO A 121 -11.53 -24.43 -6.89
C PRO A 121 -11.22 -24.14 -5.41
N ASP A 122 -12.05 -24.66 -4.50
CA ASP A 122 -11.89 -24.45 -3.05
C ASP A 122 -10.62 -25.13 -2.48
N THR A 123 -9.96 -26.00 -3.27
CA THR A 123 -8.72 -26.70 -2.91
C THR A 123 -7.71 -26.62 -4.05
N ILE A 124 -6.75 -25.70 -3.97
CA ILE A 124 -5.60 -25.62 -4.88
C ILE A 124 -4.34 -26.01 -4.11
N ASN A 125 -3.62 -27.02 -4.59
CA ASN A 125 -2.34 -27.43 -4.01
C ASN A 125 -1.18 -26.67 -4.69
N LEU A 126 -0.66 -25.65 -4.01
CA LEU A 126 0.43 -24.81 -4.53
C LEU A 126 1.77 -25.54 -4.63
N SER A 127 2.02 -26.53 -3.77
CA SER A 127 3.25 -27.33 -3.81
C SER A 127 3.30 -28.25 -5.03
N GLU A 128 2.19 -28.89 -5.38
CA GLU A 128 2.08 -29.70 -6.60
C GLU A 128 2.21 -28.83 -7.85
N LEU A 129 1.55 -27.67 -7.85
CA LEU A 129 1.65 -26.69 -8.93
C LEU A 129 3.10 -26.21 -9.11
N TYR A 130 3.80 -25.95 -8.01
CA TYR A 130 5.21 -25.56 -8.02
C TYR A 130 6.12 -26.63 -8.65
N ILE A 131 5.92 -27.90 -8.31
CA ILE A 131 6.69 -29.01 -8.91
C ILE A 131 6.49 -29.04 -10.43
N LEU A 132 5.25 -28.91 -10.90
CA LEU A 132 4.95 -28.86 -12.34
C LEU A 132 5.58 -27.65 -13.04
N MET A 133 5.63 -26.50 -12.37
CA MET A 133 6.25 -25.29 -12.91
C MET A 133 7.76 -25.43 -13.10
N ARG A 134 8.42 -26.30 -12.34
CA ARG A 134 9.87 -26.55 -12.45
C ARG A 134 10.24 -27.69 -13.39
N ASP A 135 9.26 -28.29 -14.08
CA ASP A 135 9.54 -29.34 -15.06
C ASP A 135 10.41 -28.80 -16.21
N GLN A 136 11.48 -29.53 -16.55
CA GLN A 136 12.47 -29.07 -17.54
C GLN A 136 11.92 -28.97 -18.97
N GLU A 137 10.90 -29.77 -19.31
CA GLU A 137 10.32 -29.80 -20.65
C GLU A 137 9.04 -28.99 -20.74
N ASN A 138 8.21 -29.05 -19.71
CA ASN A 138 6.84 -28.56 -19.69
C ASN A 138 6.60 -27.42 -18.71
N GLY A 139 7.59 -27.02 -17.91
CA GLY A 139 7.49 -25.98 -16.88
C GLY A 139 7.72 -24.56 -17.42
N VAL A 140 7.86 -23.60 -16.49
CA VAL A 140 8.21 -22.22 -16.80
C VAL A 140 9.70 -22.16 -17.11
N LYS A 141 10.04 -21.67 -18.31
CA LYS A 141 11.43 -21.60 -18.76
C LYS A 141 12.19 -20.50 -18.04
N GLU A 142 13.18 -20.89 -17.25
CA GLU A 142 14.17 -19.98 -16.66
C GLU A 142 15.15 -19.47 -17.73
N GLN A 143 15.51 -18.20 -17.63
CA GLN A 143 16.34 -17.51 -18.60
C GLN A 143 17.40 -16.65 -17.90
N LYS A 144 18.49 -16.39 -18.62
CA LYS A 144 19.47 -15.37 -18.27
C LYS A 144 19.03 -14.06 -18.92
N LEU A 145 18.80 -13.03 -18.11
CA LEU A 145 18.30 -11.74 -18.55
C LEU A 145 19.30 -10.64 -18.18
N GLU A 146 19.64 -9.79 -19.14
CA GLU A 146 20.47 -8.62 -18.91
C GLU A 146 19.61 -7.36 -18.90
N LYS A 147 19.71 -6.58 -17.82
CA LYS A 147 18.93 -5.36 -17.64
C LYS A 147 19.70 -4.37 -16.77
N ASP A 148 19.75 -3.10 -17.20
CA ASP A 148 20.41 -2.01 -16.46
C ASP A 148 21.87 -2.32 -16.07
N ARG A 149 22.62 -2.95 -16.98
CA ARG A 149 24.01 -3.45 -16.78
C ARG A 149 24.15 -4.52 -15.68
N ARG A 150 23.05 -5.14 -15.27
CA ARG A 150 23.01 -6.28 -14.36
C ARG A 150 22.61 -7.53 -15.11
N VAL A 151 23.16 -8.66 -14.68
CA VAL A 151 22.86 -9.97 -15.24
C VAL A 151 22.09 -10.78 -14.21
N TYR A 152 20.85 -11.14 -14.54
CA TYR A 152 19.95 -11.94 -13.72
C TYR A 152 19.91 -13.37 -14.28
N ASN A 153 20.44 -14.35 -13.55
CA ASN A 153 20.40 -15.75 -13.97
C ASN A 153 19.17 -16.46 -13.37
N HIS A 154 18.70 -17.54 -14.01
CA HIS A 154 17.59 -18.36 -13.52
C HIS A 154 16.28 -17.58 -13.25
N CYS A 155 15.94 -16.65 -14.14
CA CYS A 155 14.78 -15.76 -14.00
C CYS A 155 13.72 -15.96 -15.08
N PHE A 156 12.51 -15.52 -14.79
CA PHE A 156 11.39 -15.47 -15.72
C PHE A 156 10.51 -14.25 -15.40
N THR A 157 9.59 -13.87 -16.29
CA THR A 157 8.70 -12.73 -16.06
C THR A 157 7.38 -13.19 -15.45
N GLY A 158 6.68 -12.31 -14.73
CA GLY A 158 5.34 -12.62 -14.22
C GLY A 158 4.36 -13.00 -15.34
N GLY A 159 4.48 -12.37 -16.51
CA GLY A 159 3.70 -12.72 -17.69
C GLY A 159 3.94 -14.15 -18.18
N THR A 160 5.19 -14.65 -18.15
CA THR A 160 5.46 -16.05 -18.53
C THR A 160 4.82 -17.05 -17.57
N VAL A 161 4.76 -16.74 -16.27
CA VAL A 161 4.04 -17.56 -15.28
C VAL A 161 2.53 -17.55 -15.55
N VAL A 162 1.96 -16.38 -15.81
CA VAL A 162 0.54 -16.20 -16.11
C VAL A 162 0.14 -16.97 -17.37
N ASP A 163 0.92 -16.82 -18.44
CA ASP A 163 0.68 -17.50 -19.71
C ASP A 163 0.82 -19.01 -19.58
N TRP A 164 1.82 -19.48 -18.83
CA TRP A 164 2.00 -20.90 -18.54
C TRP A 164 0.79 -21.49 -17.81
N LEU A 165 0.32 -20.84 -16.73
CA LEU A 165 -0.83 -21.29 -15.95
C LEU A 165 -2.10 -21.42 -16.79
N ILE A 166 -2.30 -20.53 -17.77
CA ILE A 166 -3.42 -20.61 -18.71
C ILE A 166 -3.20 -21.76 -19.70
N SER A 167 -2.02 -21.85 -20.31
CA SER A 167 -1.72 -22.88 -21.32
C SER A 167 -1.76 -24.31 -20.79
N LYS A 168 -1.57 -24.52 -19.48
CA LYS A 168 -1.66 -25.82 -18.80
C LYS A 168 -3.01 -26.05 -18.11
N ASP A 169 -4.02 -25.24 -18.46
CA ASP A 169 -5.39 -25.29 -17.94
C ASP A 169 -5.46 -25.20 -16.40
N LYS A 170 -4.47 -24.55 -15.77
CA LYS A 170 -4.47 -24.28 -14.32
C LYS A 170 -5.26 -23.03 -13.95
N ALA A 171 -5.48 -22.14 -14.92
CA ALA A 171 -6.33 -20.96 -14.81
C ALA A 171 -7.11 -20.69 -16.10
N ARG A 172 -8.35 -20.20 -16.00
CA ARG A 172 -9.22 -19.98 -17.19
C ARG A 172 -8.98 -18.65 -17.88
N ASN A 173 -8.42 -17.69 -17.15
CA ASN A 173 -8.18 -16.32 -17.60
C ASN A 173 -7.03 -15.69 -16.82
N ARG A 174 -6.47 -14.60 -17.36
CA ARG A 174 -5.36 -13.87 -16.73
C ARG A 174 -5.61 -13.47 -15.27
N PRO A 175 -6.80 -12.96 -14.87
CA PRO A 175 -7.09 -12.68 -13.46
C PRO A 175 -6.94 -13.90 -12.53
N GLU A 176 -7.43 -15.08 -12.92
CA GLU A 176 -7.25 -16.31 -12.14
C GLU A 176 -5.79 -16.76 -12.07
N ALA A 177 -5.09 -16.68 -13.20
CA ALA A 177 -3.67 -17.02 -13.28
C ALA A 177 -2.84 -16.10 -12.38
N LEU A 178 -3.16 -14.80 -12.36
CA LEU A 178 -2.50 -13.82 -11.51
C LEU A 178 -2.72 -14.12 -10.02
N MET A 179 -3.93 -14.56 -9.64
CA MET A 179 -4.23 -14.96 -8.25
C MET A 179 -3.42 -16.20 -7.84
N LEU A 180 -3.28 -17.19 -8.71
CA LEU A 180 -2.45 -18.37 -8.45
C LEU A 180 -0.97 -18.03 -8.34
N ALA A 181 -0.45 -17.23 -9.28
CA ALA A 181 0.93 -16.76 -9.27
C ALA A 181 1.24 -15.94 -8.01
N THR A 182 0.30 -15.10 -7.59
CA THR A 182 0.33 -14.35 -6.32
C THR A 182 0.35 -15.30 -5.11
N GLY A 183 -0.44 -16.38 -5.12
CA GLY A 183 -0.39 -17.41 -4.08
C GLY A 183 0.99 -18.07 -3.97
N LEU A 184 1.59 -18.45 -5.10
CA LEU A 184 2.93 -19.03 -5.15
C LEU A 184 4.01 -18.09 -4.62
N LEU A 185 3.90 -16.79 -4.92
CA LEU A 185 4.80 -15.75 -4.41
C LEU A 185 4.65 -15.55 -2.89
N ASN A 186 3.42 -15.50 -2.37
CA ASN A 186 3.18 -15.32 -0.94
C ASN A 186 3.66 -16.51 -0.09
N GLU A 187 3.52 -17.74 -0.60
CA GLU A 187 4.02 -18.95 0.07
C GLU A 187 5.54 -19.15 -0.14
N GLY A 188 6.21 -18.23 -0.83
CA GLY A 188 7.65 -18.21 -0.99
C GLY A 188 8.20 -19.12 -2.08
N PHE A 189 7.35 -19.80 -2.85
CA PHE A 189 7.77 -20.62 -4.00
C PHE A 189 8.41 -19.80 -5.12
N LEU A 190 7.92 -18.58 -5.32
CA LEU A 190 8.49 -17.58 -6.22
C LEU A 190 9.09 -16.43 -5.41
N GLN A 191 10.15 -15.81 -5.94
CA GLN A 191 10.84 -14.68 -5.31
C GLN A 191 11.11 -13.58 -6.35
N PRO A 192 11.10 -12.29 -5.96
CA PRO A 192 11.34 -11.17 -6.89
C PRO A 192 12.84 -10.94 -7.14
N ALA A 193 13.24 -10.89 -8.41
CA ALA A 193 14.66 -10.72 -8.80
C ALA A 193 15.08 -9.26 -9.08
N GLY A 194 14.20 -8.43 -9.65
CA GLY A 194 14.54 -7.10 -10.15
C GLY A 194 13.78 -5.97 -9.47
N ASP A 195 14.24 -4.73 -9.64
CA ASP A 195 13.72 -3.56 -8.92
C ASP A 195 12.19 -3.41 -9.10
N VAL A 196 11.66 -3.65 -10.30
CA VAL A 196 10.21 -3.59 -10.58
C VAL A 196 9.40 -4.63 -9.79
N SER A 197 9.88 -5.87 -9.71
CA SER A 197 9.18 -6.93 -8.98
C SER A 197 9.41 -6.85 -7.47
N LYS A 198 10.58 -6.37 -7.03
CA LYS A 198 10.89 -6.08 -5.63
C LYS A 198 10.04 -4.92 -5.12
N GLU A 199 9.96 -3.81 -5.86
CA GLU A 199 9.06 -2.69 -5.57
C GLU A 199 7.58 -3.12 -5.62
N GLY A 200 7.23 -4.05 -6.52
CA GLY A 200 5.88 -4.63 -6.61
C GLY A 200 5.50 -5.50 -5.41
N VAL A 201 6.47 -6.21 -4.83
CA VAL A 201 6.30 -7.05 -3.63
C VAL A 201 6.35 -6.22 -2.35
N GLU A 202 7.24 -5.24 -2.28
CA GLU A 202 7.40 -4.35 -1.13
C GLU A 202 6.32 -3.24 -1.08
N GLY A 203 5.66 -2.95 -2.21
CA GLY A 203 4.69 -1.87 -2.37
C GLY A 203 3.22 -2.25 -2.21
N GLY A 204 2.88 -3.52 -1.89
CA GLY A 204 1.51 -4.05 -1.84
C GLY A 204 1.09 -4.72 -0.52
N ALA A 205 -0.21 -4.73 -0.20
CA ALA A 205 -0.86 -5.39 0.95
C ALA A 205 -0.97 -6.91 0.79
N VAL A 206 -0.75 -7.42 -0.43
CA VAL A 206 -0.56 -8.83 -0.79
C VAL A 206 0.53 -8.84 -1.86
N SER A 207 1.57 -9.68 -1.73
CA SER A 207 2.64 -9.75 -2.73
C SER A 207 2.07 -10.30 -4.03
N THR A 208 1.72 -9.41 -4.97
CA THR A 208 1.15 -9.83 -6.26
C THR A 208 2.24 -10.00 -7.30
N VAL A 209 2.17 -11.09 -8.05
CA VAL A 209 2.96 -11.20 -9.28
C VAL A 209 2.48 -10.12 -10.24
N LEU A 210 3.40 -9.33 -10.77
CA LEU A 210 3.12 -8.32 -11.78
C LEU A 210 3.15 -8.98 -13.16
N ASP A 211 2.03 -8.94 -13.87
CA ASP A 211 1.93 -9.34 -15.27
C ASP A 211 2.48 -8.21 -16.17
N GLU A 212 3.75 -7.87 -15.95
CA GLU A 212 4.47 -6.86 -16.71
C GLU A 212 5.80 -7.41 -17.26
N PRO A 213 6.24 -6.99 -18.47
CA PRO A 213 7.44 -7.52 -19.10
C PRO A 213 8.72 -7.31 -18.30
N ASN A 214 8.71 -6.32 -17.41
CA ASN A 214 9.87 -5.87 -16.65
C ASN A 214 9.95 -6.41 -15.22
N ALA A 215 8.94 -7.17 -14.79
CA ALA A 215 8.87 -7.75 -13.46
C ALA A 215 9.48 -9.16 -13.48
N LEU A 216 10.66 -9.29 -12.88
CA LEU A 216 11.45 -10.52 -12.90
C LEU A 216 11.24 -11.34 -11.62
N TYR A 217 11.08 -12.63 -11.77
CA TYR A 217 10.91 -13.57 -10.66
C TYR A 217 11.84 -14.77 -10.86
N TYR A 218 12.13 -15.47 -9.77
CA TYR A 218 12.91 -16.70 -9.77
C TYR A 218 12.26 -17.73 -8.83
N PHE A 219 12.57 -19.01 -9.02
CA PHE A 219 12.17 -20.05 -8.08
C PHE A 219 13.08 -20.01 -6.85
N ALA A 220 12.53 -20.15 -5.65
CA ALA A 220 13.31 -20.02 -4.42
C ALA A 220 14.58 -20.89 -4.34
N ASP A 221 14.58 -22.06 -4.99
CA ASP A 221 15.72 -23.00 -4.98
C ASP A 221 16.57 -22.96 -6.26
N SER A 222 16.39 -22.00 -7.18
CA SER A 222 17.06 -22.01 -8.49
C SER A 222 18.54 -21.61 -8.50
N GLY A 223 19.12 -21.33 -7.32
CA GLY A 223 20.50 -20.84 -7.22
C GLY A 223 20.68 -19.44 -7.81
N PHE A 224 19.62 -18.62 -7.81
CA PHE A 224 19.59 -17.27 -8.34
C PHE A 224 20.78 -16.42 -7.85
N PHE A 225 21.41 -15.70 -8.78
CA PHE A 225 22.43 -14.69 -8.49
C PHE A 225 22.36 -13.54 -9.49
N CYS A 226 22.75 -12.35 -9.03
CA CYS A 226 22.78 -11.11 -9.81
C CYS A 226 24.18 -10.46 -9.72
N GLU A 227 24.90 -10.39 -10.84
CA GLU A 227 26.21 -9.72 -10.91
C GLU A 227 26.06 -8.26 -11.35
N GLY A 228 26.72 -7.32 -10.65
CA GLY A 228 26.75 -5.89 -11.04
C GLY A 228 26.82 -4.83 -9.94
N TYR A 229 26.97 -5.19 -8.66
CA TYR A 229 27.25 -4.23 -7.58
C TYR A 229 28.71 -4.37 -7.11
N SER A 230 29.54 -3.40 -7.48
CA SER A 230 30.69 -2.98 -6.67
C SER A 230 30.44 -1.53 -6.32
N SER A 231 29.85 -1.31 -5.16
CA SER A 231 29.75 -0.02 -4.51
C SER A 231 29.64 -0.29 -3.01
N ASP A 232 30.72 0.00 -2.29
CA ASP A 232 30.79 0.03 -0.83
C ASP A 232 29.87 1.11 -0.20
N GLU A 233 28.82 1.55 -0.91
CA GLU A 233 27.73 2.40 -0.43
C GLU A 233 26.44 1.63 -0.08
N ASP A 234 26.49 0.31 -0.02
CA ASP A 234 25.52 -0.48 0.77
C ASP A 234 25.80 -0.26 2.26
N VAL A 235 25.65 0.99 2.71
CA VAL A 235 25.66 1.40 4.11
C VAL A 235 24.52 0.66 4.78
N ILE A 236 24.84 -0.52 5.33
CA ILE A 236 24.17 -1.23 6.41
C ILE A 236 22.71 -0.79 6.51
N VAL A 237 21.85 -1.38 5.68
CA VAL A 237 20.39 -1.32 5.88
C VAL A 237 20.18 -1.67 7.33
N LYS A 238 19.87 -0.68 8.19
CA LYS A 238 19.70 -0.92 9.63
C LYS A 238 18.78 -2.13 9.72
N GLU A 239 19.19 -3.14 10.46
CA GLU A 239 18.57 -4.46 10.50
C GLU A 239 17.03 -4.37 10.61
N GLU A 240 16.54 -3.35 11.32
CA GLU A 240 15.12 -2.95 11.46
C GLU A 240 14.32 -2.78 10.14
N PHE A 241 14.94 -2.46 8.99
CA PHE A 241 14.24 -2.23 7.71
C PHE A 241 14.14 -3.46 6.81
N ARG A 242 14.77 -4.59 7.16
CA ARG A 242 14.80 -5.79 6.31
C ARG A 242 13.45 -6.51 6.19
N GLY A 243 12.55 -6.30 7.14
CA GLY A 243 11.26 -7.00 7.17
C GLY A 243 10.31 -6.55 6.07
N ASN A 244 9.53 -7.50 5.54
CA ASN A 244 8.51 -7.26 4.54
C ASN A 244 7.42 -6.36 5.11
N ILE A 245 6.92 -5.44 4.28
CA ILE A 245 5.84 -4.54 4.64
C ILE A 245 4.54 -5.34 4.74
N ILE A 246 3.89 -5.31 5.91
CA ILE A 246 2.63 -6.03 6.18
C ILE A 246 1.43 -5.09 6.10
N LYS A 247 1.59 -3.84 6.55
CA LYS A 247 0.54 -2.84 6.51
C LYS A 247 1.13 -1.45 6.48
N GLN A 248 0.53 -0.57 5.70
CA GLN A 248 0.84 0.85 5.65
C GLN A 248 -0.42 1.70 5.74
N GLY A 249 -0.29 2.91 6.24
CA GLY A 249 -1.40 3.86 6.30
C GLY A 249 -1.15 5.01 7.25
N CYS A 250 -2.08 5.97 7.27
CA CYS A 250 -1.98 7.12 8.15
C CYS A 250 -2.77 6.93 9.43
N LEU A 251 -2.10 7.14 10.56
CA LEU A 251 -2.73 7.19 11.89
C LEU A 251 -2.39 8.52 12.56
N LEU A 252 -3.24 8.95 13.48
CA LEU A 252 -2.92 10.01 14.43
C LEU A 252 -2.06 9.42 15.55
N LYS A 253 -0.92 10.06 15.83
CA LYS A 253 0.02 9.65 16.89
C LYS A 253 0.16 10.76 17.93
N GLN A 254 0.12 10.40 19.21
CA GLN A 254 0.50 11.30 20.29
C GLN A 254 2.03 11.46 20.36
N GLY A 255 2.51 12.70 20.47
CA GLY A 255 3.93 12.99 20.70
C GLY A 255 4.37 12.64 22.13
N HIS A 256 5.59 12.14 22.30
CA HIS A 256 6.11 11.73 23.62
C HIS A 256 6.41 12.93 24.54
N ARG A 257 7.15 13.93 24.04
CA ARG A 257 7.56 15.12 24.81
C ARG A 257 6.45 16.16 24.90
N ARG A 258 5.85 16.48 23.75
CA ARG A 258 4.68 17.35 23.66
C ARG A 258 3.52 16.45 23.27
N LYS A 259 2.52 16.31 24.13
CA LYS A 259 1.37 15.40 23.97
C LYS A 259 0.38 15.85 22.88
N ASN A 260 0.89 16.42 21.78
CA ASN A 260 0.10 16.81 20.62
C ASN A 260 -0.12 15.63 19.69
N TRP A 261 -1.25 15.66 18.97
CA TRP A 261 -1.61 14.65 17.99
C TRP A 261 -1.20 15.09 16.60
N LYS A 262 -0.49 14.22 15.88
CA LYS A 262 -0.09 14.47 14.49
C LYS A 262 -0.34 13.24 13.64
N VAL A 263 -0.80 13.46 12.41
CA VAL A 263 -0.90 12.40 11.42
C VAL A 263 0.49 11.95 11.02
N ARG A 264 0.70 10.64 10.98
CA ARG A 264 1.94 9.98 10.60
C ARG A 264 1.63 8.84 9.64
N LYS A 265 2.49 8.64 8.66
CA LYS A 265 2.47 7.43 7.82
C LYS A 265 3.19 6.35 8.62
N PHE A 266 2.50 5.26 8.91
CA PHE A 266 3.06 4.09 9.57
C PHE A 266 3.36 3.00 8.54
N ILE A 267 4.46 2.28 8.74
CA ILE A 267 4.89 1.12 7.95
C ILE A 267 5.20 0.01 8.94
N LEU A 268 4.35 -1.03 8.98
CA LEU A 268 4.53 -2.23 9.77
C LEU A 268 5.32 -3.27 8.97
N ARG A 269 6.38 -3.83 9.57
CA ARG A 269 7.27 -4.84 9.00
C ARG A 269 7.32 -6.08 9.89
N ASN A 270 7.41 -7.28 9.31
CA ASN A 270 7.32 -8.54 10.06
C ASN A 270 8.64 -9.05 10.65
N ASP A 271 9.74 -9.05 9.90
CA ASP A 271 10.99 -9.70 10.31
C ASP A 271 12.25 -8.93 9.89
N PRO A 272 12.85 -8.13 10.78
CA PRO A 272 12.48 -8.01 12.20
C PRO A 272 11.17 -7.24 12.42
N ALA A 273 10.50 -7.55 13.52
CA ALA A 273 9.18 -6.99 13.86
C ALA A 273 9.30 -5.52 14.30
N TYR A 274 9.04 -4.60 13.36
CA TYR A 274 9.10 -3.17 13.60
C TYR A 274 7.90 -2.44 13.00
N ILE A 275 7.53 -1.34 13.63
CA ILE A 275 6.66 -0.34 13.01
C ILE A 275 7.38 1.02 12.98
N HIS A 276 7.53 1.56 11.78
CA HIS A 276 8.20 2.83 11.52
C HIS A 276 7.17 3.91 11.22
N TYR A 277 7.43 5.15 11.63
CA TYR A 277 6.53 6.26 11.32
C TYR A 277 7.24 7.48 10.73
N TYR A 278 6.62 8.09 9.72
CA TYR A 278 7.19 9.15 8.89
C TYR A 278 6.30 10.39 8.88
N ASP A 279 6.88 11.51 8.43
CA ASP A 279 6.10 12.68 8.02
C ASP A 279 5.52 12.42 6.62
N PRO A 280 4.19 12.32 6.45
CA PRO A 280 3.61 12.01 5.14
C PRO A 280 3.92 13.08 4.08
N THR A 281 4.30 14.29 4.49
CA THR A 281 4.61 15.39 3.57
C THR A 281 6.02 15.33 2.99
N LYS A 282 6.89 14.48 3.57
CA LYS A 282 8.30 14.31 3.18
C LYS A 282 8.52 12.94 2.51
N GLY A 283 9.74 12.71 2.02
CA GLY A 283 10.13 11.39 1.49
C GLY A 283 10.29 10.35 2.61
N ASP A 284 10.40 9.09 2.21
CA ASP A 284 10.50 7.93 3.13
C ASP A 284 11.95 7.58 3.51
N GLU A 285 12.92 8.47 3.26
CA GLU A 285 14.36 8.20 3.49
C GLU A 285 14.69 7.94 4.97
N TYR A 286 14.06 8.67 5.90
CA TYR A 286 14.35 8.55 7.34
C TYR A 286 13.07 8.57 8.17
N PRO A 287 12.79 7.54 8.98
CA PRO A 287 11.64 7.57 9.88
C PRO A 287 11.84 8.62 10.98
N LEU A 288 10.73 9.19 11.43
CA LEU A 288 10.68 10.02 12.64
C LEU A 288 10.79 9.19 13.93
N GLY A 289 10.61 7.88 13.82
CA GLY A 289 10.89 6.90 14.86
C GLY A 289 10.53 5.49 14.45
N SER A 290 11.14 4.54 15.16
CA SER A 290 10.98 3.11 15.01
C SER A 290 10.45 2.55 16.33
N ILE A 291 9.52 1.61 16.27
CA ILE A 291 8.99 0.91 17.44
C ILE A 291 9.26 -0.57 17.22
N HIS A 292 10.12 -1.15 18.06
CA HIS A 292 10.38 -2.58 18.07
C HIS A 292 9.19 -3.30 18.71
N LEU A 293 8.61 -4.25 18.00
CA LEU A 293 7.34 -4.86 18.39
C LEU A 293 7.50 -6.17 19.16
N ARG A 294 8.69 -6.76 19.20
CA ARG A 294 8.93 -7.99 19.96
C ARG A 294 8.67 -7.73 21.45
N GLY A 295 7.86 -8.58 22.06
CA GLY A 295 7.46 -8.43 23.46
C GLY A 295 6.55 -7.22 23.73
N SER A 296 6.10 -6.50 22.70
CA SER A 296 5.14 -5.41 22.87
C SER A 296 3.73 -5.93 23.14
N VAL A 297 3.01 -5.21 24.00
CA VAL A 297 1.58 -5.41 24.27
C VAL A 297 0.79 -4.37 23.50
N ILE A 298 -0.25 -4.79 22.79
CA ILE A 298 -1.11 -3.91 22.00
C ILE A 298 -2.54 -4.06 22.50
N THR A 299 -3.19 -2.94 22.80
CA THR A 299 -4.56 -2.96 23.35
C THR A 299 -5.40 -1.85 22.73
N ALA A 300 -6.69 -2.12 22.51
CA ALA A 300 -7.65 -1.06 22.27
C ALA A 300 -7.89 -0.29 23.57
N VAL A 301 -7.90 1.03 23.51
CA VAL A 301 -8.13 1.90 24.68
C VAL A 301 -9.27 2.87 24.40
N GLU A 302 -9.97 3.29 25.43
CA GLU A 302 -11.09 4.23 25.30
C GLU A 302 -10.67 5.69 25.53
N PHE A 303 -9.63 5.90 26.33
CA PHE A 303 -9.07 7.20 26.65
C PHE A 303 -7.56 7.14 26.74
N VAL A 304 -6.91 8.29 26.53
CA VAL A 304 -5.48 8.46 26.77
C VAL A 304 -5.31 9.25 28.07
N PRO A 305 -4.49 8.78 29.03
CA PRO A 305 -4.15 9.55 30.22
C PRO A 305 -3.67 10.95 29.86
N ASP A 306 -4.14 11.97 30.59
CA ASP A 306 -3.81 13.39 30.40
C ASP A 306 -4.19 14.01 29.04
N ALA A 307 -4.95 13.31 28.20
CA ALA A 307 -5.46 13.89 26.96
C ALA A 307 -6.66 14.78 27.23
N LYS A 308 -6.67 15.96 26.60
CA LYS A 308 -7.84 16.84 26.59
C LYS A 308 -8.97 16.14 25.81
N ARG A 309 -10.16 16.03 26.42
CA ARG A 309 -11.33 15.31 25.88
C ARG A 309 -11.75 15.68 24.46
N TYR A 310 -11.36 16.86 23.98
CA TYR A 310 -11.73 17.37 22.65
C TYR A 310 -10.68 17.09 21.55
N ASP A 311 -9.51 16.53 21.90
CA ASP A 311 -8.42 16.29 20.94
C ASP A 311 -8.51 14.90 20.29
N VAL A 312 -9.35 14.01 20.81
CA VAL A 312 -9.36 12.58 20.45
C VAL A 312 -10.78 12.04 20.46
N ASP A 313 -11.18 11.42 19.35
CA ASP A 313 -12.56 10.98 19.09
C ASP A 313 -12.57 9.48 18.77
N GLY A 314 -12.56 8.66 19.83
CA GLY A 314 -12.60 7.19 19.74
C GLY A 314 -11.50 6.55 18.88
N ASN A 315 -11.66 5.24 18.61
CA ASN A 315 -10.77 4.45 17.74
C ASN A 315 -9.29 4.43 18.14
N LEU A 316 -9.04 4.51 19.45
CA LEU A 316 -7.70 4.52 20.02
C LEU A 316 -7.18 3.12 20.29
N PHE A 317 -5.86 3.00 20.18
CA PHE A 317 -5.13 1.84 20.64
C PHE A 317 -3.75 2.27 21.14
N GLU A 318 -3.20 1.45 22.01
CA GLU A 318 -1.91 1.66 22.65
C GLU A 318 -0.97 0.52 22.30
N ILE A 319 0.30 0.87 22.06
CA ILE A 319 1.42 -0.08 22.01
C ILE A 319 2.31 0.22 23.21
N ILE A 320 2.50 -0.77 24.07
CA ILE A 320 3.45 -0.74 25.18
C ILE A 320 4.61 -1.66 24.79
N THR A 321 5.78 -1.08 24.59
CA THR A 321 6.99 -1.83 24.21
C THR A 321 7.57 -2.60 25.39
N SER A 322 8.51 -3.51 25.12
CA SER A 322 9.17 -4.32 26.16
C SER A 322 9.97 -3.49 27.18
N ASP A 323 10.35 -2.27 26.83
CA ASP A 323 11.00 -1.28 27.70
C ASP A 323 9.99 -0.30 28.34
N GLU A 324 8.70 -0.67 28.36
CA GLU A 324 7.60 0.10 28.95
C GLU A 324 7.39 1.48 28.30
N THR A 325 7.78 1.68 27.04
CA THR A 325 7.43 2.90 26.31
C THR A 325 6.01 2.82 25.76
N HIS A 326 5.18 3.79 26.15
CA HIS A 326 3.79 3.89 25.72
C HIS A 326 3.63 4.73 24.44
N TYR A 327 2.93 4.17 23.44
CA TYR A 327 2.58 4.83 22.19
C TYR A 327 1.06 4.81 21.98
N PHE A 328 0.44 5.99 22.06
CA PHE A 328 -0.99 6.16 21.77
C PHE A 328 -1.22 6.53 20.30
N LEU A 329 -2.08 5.74 19.66
CA LEU A 329 -2.43 5.84 18.25
C LEU A 329 -3.94 5.89 18.08
N GLN A 330 -4.41 6.63 17.08
CA GLN A 330 -5.82 6.75 16.75
C GLN A 330 -6.02 6.46 15.26
N ALA A 331 -6.88 5.50 14.96
CA ALA A 331 -7.34 5.20 13.61
C ALA A 331 -8.54 6.08 13.24
N ALA A 332 -8.82 6.20 11.94
CA ALA A 332 -9.98 6.95 11.49
C ALA A 332 -11.30 6.24 11.81
N THR A 333 -11.33 4.90 11.76
CA THR A 333 -12.53 4.10 12.06
C THR A 333 -12.22 2.94 13.02
N SER A 334 -13.27 2.35 13.59
CA SER A 334 -13.16 1.16 14.45
C SER A 334 -12.61 -0.04 13.70
N GLU A 335 -12.98 -0.18 12.43
CA GLU A 335 -12.52 -1.26 11.54
C GLU A 335 -11.03 -1.09 11.28
N GLU A 336 -10.59 0.11 10.90
CA GLU A 336 -9.17 0.40 10.69
C GLU A 336 -8.35 0.16 11.97
N ARG A 337 -8.84 0.59 13.15
CA ARG A 337 -8.20 0.30 14.44
C ARG A 337 -8.00 -1.21 14.61
N ASN A 338 -9.07 -1.98 14.43
CA ASN A 338 -9.03 -3.43 14.64
C ASN A 338 -8.09 -4.13 13.64
N GLU A 339 -8.04 -3.67 12.39
CA GLU A 339 -7.08 -4.16 11.41
C GLU A 339 -5.62 -3.88 11.81
N TRP A 340 -5.32 -2.68 12.29
CA TRP A 340 -3.98 -2.34 12.79
C TRP A 340 -3.60 -3.18 14.00
N ILE A 341 -4.46 -3.29 15.01
CA ILE A 341 -4.23 -4.12 16.20
C ILE A 341 -3.95 -5.57 15.78
N LYS A 342 -4.79 -6.15 14.90
CA LYS A 342 -4.64 -7.52 14.43
C LYS A 342 -3.30 -7.72 13.69
N ALA A 343 -2.94 -6.82 12.79
CA ALA A 343 -1.70 -6.91 12.02
C ALA A 343 -0.46 -6.80 12.93
N ILE A 344 -0.46 -5.83 13.86
CA ILE A 344 0.64 -5.63 14.79
C ILE A 344 0.78 -6.83 15.72
N HIS A 345 -0.32 -7.39 16.23
CA HIS A 345 -0.29 -8.62 17.04
C HIS A 345 0.25 -9.84 16.30
N ALA A 346 -0.06 -9.99 15.01
CA ALA A 346 0.48 -11.09 14.21
C ALA A 346 2.01 -10.96 14.13
N VAL A 347 2.49 -9.77 13.76
CA VAL A 347 3.92 -9.46 13.65
C VAL A 347 4.67 -9.59 14.98
N SER A 348 4.11 -9.07 16.08
CA SER A 348 4.77 -9.05 17.39
C SER A 348 5.00 -10.45 17.97
N LYS A 349 4.23 -11.44 17.52
CA LYS A 349 4.36 -12.85 17.95
C LYS A 349 5.29 -13.66 17.06
N THR A 350 5.40 -13.33 15.77
CA THR A 350 6.11 -14.16 14.78
C THR A 350 7.46 -13.61 14.36
N GLY A 351 7.73 -12.31 14.52
CA GLY A 351 9.01 -11.72 14.15
C GLY A 351 10.14 -12.18 15.07
N LYS A 352 11.24 -12.64 14.47
CA LYS A 352 12.35 -13.24 15.21
C LYS A 352 13.28 -12.19 15.81
#